data_AF-A0A4Q3ENK3-F1
#
_entry.id   AF-A0A4Q3ENK3-F1
#
_cell.length_a   1.000
_cell.length_b   1.000
_cell.length_c   1.000
_cell.angle_alpha   90.00
_cell.angle_beta   90.00
_cell.angle_gamma   90.00
#
_symmetry.space_group_name_H-M   'P 1'
#
loop_
_entity.id
_entity.type
_entity.pdbx_description
1 polymer ?
#
loop_
_entity_poly.entity_id
_entity_poly.type
_entity_poly.pdbx_seq_one_letter_code
_entity_poly.pdbx_strand_id
1 'polypeptide(L)'
;MIQRLMPDEIGVSVSYPLPGTKFYDMVSMQLKDKANWTDSDELALMFRNTYEPSFYKQLHKYVHSYFRTLKALQRIKSGVMQPLSAPAKTIKTVAKLPYYMMQEHWHKLVLSKS
;
A
#
# COMPACT_ATOMS: atom_id res chain seq x y z
N MET A 1 9.01 4.42 -8.67
CA MET A 1 9.97 3.56 -7.95
C MET A 1 9.56 2.09 -7.97
N ILE A 2 8.41 1.71 -7.38
CA ILE A 2 7.95 0.30 -7.27
C ILE A 2 7.92 -0.42 -8.62
N GLN A 3 7.27 0.17 -9.64
CA GLN A 3 7.21 -0.41 -10.99
C GLN A 3 8.57 -0.60 -11.66
N ARG A 4 9.54 0.26 -11.33
CA ARG A 4 10.89 0.18 -11.91
C ARG A 4 11.74 -0.89 -11.24
N LEU A 5 11.63 -1.01 -9.92
CA LEU A 5 12.45 -1.92 -9.11
C LEU A 5 11.87 -3.33 -9.01
N MET A 6 10.54 -3.48 -9.14
CA MET A 6 9.82 -4.75 -9.06
C MET A 6 10.28 -5.65 -7.89
N PRO A 7 10.21 -5.16 -6.63
CA PRO A 7 10.61 -5.96 -5.47
C PRO A 7 9.68 -7.18 -5.30
N ASP A 8 10.12 -8.18 -4.55
CA ASP A 8 9.31 -9.37 -4.27
C ASP A 8 8.12 -9.05 -3.35
N GLU A 9 8.37 -8.20 -2.36
CA GLU A 9 7.40 -7.76 -1.36
C GLU A 9 7.50 -6.26 -1.09
N ILE A 10 6.41 -5.69 -0.60
CA ILE A 10 6.35 -4.28 -0.16
C ILE A 10 5.64 -4.21 1.19
N GLY A 11 6.15 -3.37 2.07
CA GLY A 11 5.49 -2.92 3.29
C GLY A 11 5.39 -1.40 3.28
N VAL A 12 4.28 -0.88 3.77
CA VAL A 12 4.05 0.56 3.91
C VAL A 12 3.70 0.82 5.37
N SER A 13 4.42 1.75 6.00
CA SER A 13 4.23 2.10 7.41
C SER A 13 4.30 3.61 7.60
N VAL A 14 3.69 4.09 8.70
CA VAL A 14 3.84 5.47 9.18
C VAL A 14 4.84 5.45 10.32
N SER A 15 5.81 6.38 10.28
CA SER A 15 6.79 6.52 11.34
C SER A 15 6.17 7.11 12.61
N TYR A 16 6.49 6.51 13.75
CA TYR A 16 6.11 7.03 15.05
C TYR A 16 7.09 8.13 15.50
N PRO A 17 6.59 9.28 16.01
CA PRO A 17 7.44 10.34 16.53
C PRO A 17 8.07 9.93 17.88
N LEU A 18 9.39 9.71 17.88
CA LEU A 18 10.13 9.32 19.08
C LEU A 18 10.73 10.55 19.79
N PRO A 19 10.65 10.64 21.14
CA PRO A 19 11.26 11.72 21.91
C PRO A 19 12.75 11.91 21.57
N GLY A 20 13.20 13.16 21.45
CA GLY A 20 14.57 13.50 21.06
C GLY A 20 14.83 13.51 19.56
N THR A 21 13.80 13.30 18.73
CA THR A 21 13.89 13.50 17.26
C THR A 21 13.28 14.83 16.84
N LYS A 22 13.82 15.46 15.79
CA LYS A 22 13.21 16.66 15.19
C LYS A 22 11.75 16.45 14.79
N PHE A 23 11.41 15.23 14.38
CA PHE A 23 10.03 14.89 14.04
C PHE A 23 9.11 14.97 15.25
N TYR A 24 9.53 14.44 16.39
CA TYR A 24 8.79 14.56 17.65
C TYR A 24 8.64 16.02 18.07
N ASP A 25 9.69 16.83 17.99
CA ASP A 25 9.62 18.25 18.39
C ASP A 25 8.53 19.01 17.61
N MET A 26 8.35 18.68 16.32
CA MET A 26 7.33 19.30 15.47
C MET A 26 5.88 18.88 15.80
N VAL A 27 5.66 17.65 16.27
CA VAL A 27 4.29 17.11 16.45
C VAL A 27 3.93 16.82 17.91
N SER A 28 4.86 17.01 18.85
CA SER A 28 4.72 16.67 20.27
C SER A 28 3.47 17.24 20.94
N MET A 29 3.09 18.48 20.62
CA MET A 29 1.89 19.12 21.17
C MET A 29 0.59 18.40 20.75
N GLN A 30 0.59 17.74 19.59
CA GLN A 30 -0.57 17.05 19.02
C GLN A 30 -0.71 15.62 19.55
N LEU A 31 0.38 15.02 20.06
CA LEU A 31 0.38 13.68 20.64
C LEU A 31 -0.31 13.64 22.02
N LYS A 32 -0.55 14.79 22.65
CA LYS A 32 -1.21 14.88 23.97
C LYS A 32 -2.66 14.40 23.92
N ASP A 33 -3.36 14.63 22.81
CA ASP A 33 -4.77 14.26 22.65
C ASP A 33 -4.95 12.75 22.35
N LYS A 34 -3.97 12.12 21.69
CA LYS A 34 -3.98 10.68 21.38
C LYS A 34 -2.55 10.12 21.28
N ALA A 35 -2.04 9.61 22.39
CA ALA A 35 -0.67 9.09 22.49
C ALA A 35 -0.53 7.59 22.16
N ASN A 36 -1.62 6.81 22.20
CA ASN A 36 -1.59 5.36 22.01
C ASN A 36 -2.38 4.91 20.78
N TRP A 37 -1.83 3.97 20.01
CA TRP A 37 -2.51 3.35 18.87
C TRP A 37 -3.52 2.34 19.43
N THR A 38 -4.81 2.56 19.18
CA THR A 38 -5.85 1.59 19.50
C THR A 38 -5.98 0.51 18.43
N ASP A 39 -5.61 0.85 17.20
CA ASP A 39 -5.61 -0.04 16.06
C ASP A 39 -4.45 0.36 15.13
N SER A 40 -3.41 -0.48 15.11
CA SER A 40 -2.21 -0.32 14.28
C SER A 40 -2.45 -0.62 12.80
N ASP A 41 -3.55 -1.29 12.45
CA ASP A 41 -3.60 -2.07 11.21
C ASP A 41 -3.76 -1.26 9.93
N GLU A 42 -3.95 0.06 9.99
CA GLU A 42 -4.22 0.83 8.78
C GLU A 42 -3.61 2.24 8.76
N LEU A 43 -2.41 2.46 9.31
CA LEU A 43 -1.73 3.77 9.24
C LEU A 43 -2.49 4.93 9.93
N ALA A 44 -3.12 4.67 11.08
CA ALA A 44 -3.78 5.70 11.87
C ALA A 44 -2.79 6.79 12.31
N LEU A 45 -2.87 7.97 11.70
CA LEU A 45 -2.03 9.10 12.11
C LEU A 45 -2.38 9.54 13.54
N MET A 46 -1.35 9.75 14.37
CA MET A 46 -1.47 10.30 15.72
C MET A 46 -1.30 11.81 15.78
N PHE A 47 -1.00 12.43 14.65
CA PHE A 47 -0.75 13.84 14.48
C PHE A 47 -1.47 14.31 13.23
N ARG A 48 -1.79 15.60 13.18
CA ARG A 48 -2.33 16.25 11.99
C ARG A 48 -1.23 16.36 10.95
N ASN A 49 -1.50 15.85 9.77
CA ASN A 49 -0.62 15.97 8.61
C ASN A 49 -1.35 16.70 7.48
N THR A 50 -0.67 16.93 6.37
CA THR A 50 -1.24 17.60 5.19
C THR A 50 -2.53 16.95 4.69
N TYR A 51 -2.66 15.63 4.85
CA TYR A 51 -3.85 14.87 4.46
C TYR A 51 -4.49 14.18 5.66
N GLU A 52 -5.79 13.95 5.56
CA GLU A 52 -6.55 13.21 6.56
C GLU A 52 -6.12 11.74 6.64
N PRO A 53 -6.27 11.05 7.79
CA PRO A 53 -5.91 9.63 7.93
C PRO A 53 -6.56 8.71 6.88
N SER A 54 -7.76 9.05 6.42
CA SER A 54 -8.49 8.32 5.36
C SER A 54 -7.71 8.29 4.04
N PHE A 55 -6.99 9.36 3.71
CA PHE A 55 -6.15 9.43 2.53
C PHE A 55 -5.02 8.40 2.59
N TYR A 56 -4.31 8.31 3.72
CA TYR A 56 -3.21 7.35 3.88
C TYR A 56 -3.68 5.90 3.85
N LYS A 57 -4.84 5.61 4.47
CA LYS A 57 -5.51 4.31 4.35
C LYS A 57 -5.79 3.94 2.90
N GLN A 58 -6.30 4.90 2.14
CA GLN A 58 -6.67 4.71 0.75
C GLN A 58 -5.43 4.58 -0.16
N LEU A 59 -4.37 5.32 0.14
CA LEU A 59 -3.08 5.24 -0.53
C LEU A 59 -2.45 3.87 -0.32
N HIS A 60 -2.46 3.36 0.91
CA HIS A 60 -2.00 2.03 1.24
C HIS A 60 -2.70 0.95 0.40
N LYS A 61 -4.05 0.98 0.39
CA LYS A 61 -4.87 0.04 -0.38
C LYS A 61 -4.52 0.11 -1.88
N TYR A 62 -4.43 1.32 -2.43
CA TYR A 62 -4.05 1.54 -3.83
C TYR A 62 -2.66 0.97 -4.15
N VAL A 63 -1.65 1.29 -3.34
CA VAL A 63 -0.26 0.85 -3.58
C VAL A 63 -0.15 -0.68 -3.57
N HIS A 64 -0.84 -1.34 -2.63
CA HIS A 64 -0.88 -2.81 -2.59
C HIS A 64 -1.61 -3.41 -3.80
N SER A 65 -2.75 -2.84 -4.21
CA SER A 65 -3.47 -3.31 -5.40
C SER A 65 -2.65 -3.11 -6.67
N TYR A 66 -2.04 -1.94 -6.84
CA TYR A 66 -1.16 -1.62 -7.97
C TYR A 66 0.01 -2.61 -8.04
N PHE A 67 0.66 -2.88 -6.91
CA PHE A 67 1.76 -3.84 -6.86
C PHE A 67 1.34 -5.27 -7.23
N ARG A 68 0.13 -5.70 -6.82
CA ARG A 68 -0.42 -7.01 -7.24
C ARG A 68 -0.66 -7.08 -8.74
N THR A 69 -1.19 -6.00 -9.34
CA THR A 69 -1.33 -5.88 -10.80
C THR A 69 0.03 -6.02 -11.49
N LEU A 70 1.03 -5.27 -11.04
CA LEU A 70 2.38 -5.33 -11.60
C LEU A 70 3.01 -6.73 -11.52
N LYS A 71 2.89 -7.42 -10.38
CA LYS A 71 3.40 -8.79 -10.23
C LYS A 71 2.68 -9.78 -11.15
N ALA A 72 1.36 -9.64 -11.31
CA ALA A 72 0.59 -10.49 -12.22
C ALA A 72 1.02 -10.26 -13.69
N LEU A 73 1.21 -9.00 -14.10
CA LEU A 73 1.71 -8.64 -15.43
C LEU A 73 3.14 -9.13 -15.67
N GLN A 74 4.02 -9.03 -14.67
CA GLN A 74 5.39 -9.54 -14.76
C GLN A 74 5.42 -11.05 -14.97
N ARG A 75 4.54 -11.80 -14.28
CA ARG A 75 4.42 -13.27 -14.45
C ARG A 75 3.91 -13.68 -15.82
N ILE A 76 3.04 -12.87 -16.43
CA ILE A 76 2.62 -13.05 -17.82
C ILE A 76 3.82 -12.81 -18.75
N LYS A 77 4.51 -11.68 -18.56
CA LYS A 77 5.64 -11.28 -19.41
C LYS A 77 6.84 -12.23 -19.32
N SER A 78 7.10 -12.82 -18.16
CA SER A 78 8.24 -13.73 -17.96
C SER A 78 8.04 -15.14 -18.52
N GLY A 79 6.90 -15.41 -19.18
CA GLY A 79 6.66 -16.72 -19.82
C GLY A 79 6.45 -17.87 -18.83
N VAL A 80 6.31 -17.59 -17.52
CA VAL A 80 5.98 -18.59 -16.48
C VAL A 80 4.54 -19.13 -16.64
N MET A 81 3.79 -18.59 -17.61
CA MET A 81 2.48 -19.07 -18.05
C MET A 81 2.53 -20.02 -19.25
N GLN A 82 3.56 -20.85 -19.39
CA GLN A 82 3.44 -21.97 -20.33
C GLN A 82 2.31 -22.89 -19.84
N PRO A 83 1.24 -23.08 -20.64
CA PRO A 83 0.00 -23.72 -20.19
C PRO A 83 0.21 -25.17 -19.73
N LEU A 84 1.31 -25.82 -20.12
CA LEU A 84 1.65 -27.20 -19.74
C LEU A 84 2.40 -27.36 -18.42
N SER A 85 2.97 -26.31 -17.81
CA SER A 85 3.80 -26.46 -16.59
C SER A 85 3.73 -25.30 -15.60
N ALA A 86 2.75 -24.39 -15.75
CA ALA A 86 2.59 -23.27 -14.83
C ALA A 86 2.19 -23.75 -13.42
N PRO A 87 2.87 -23.29 -12.34
CA PRO A 87 2.47 -23.59 -10.97
C PRO A 87 1.06 -23.08 -10.67
N ALA A 88 0.26 -23.82 -9.88
CA ALA A 88 -1.11 -23.43 -9.52
C ALA A 88 -1.20 -22.02 -8.88
N LYS A 89 -0.14 -21.57 -8.18
CA LYS A 89 -0.03 -20.21 -7.62
C LYS A 89 0.03 -19.12 -8.70
N THR A 90 0.68 -19.40 -9.83
CA THR A 90 0.78 -18.49 -10.98
C THR A 90 -0.58 -18.34 -11.66
N ILE A 91 -1.26 -19.46 -11.92
CA ILE A 91 -2.59 -19.48 -12.53
C ILE A 91 -3.59 -18.69 -11.66
N LYS A 92 -3.63 -18.94 -10.34
CA LYS A 92 -4.49 -18.20 -9.41
C LYS A 92 -4.22 -16.69 -9.41
N THR A 93 -2.96 -16.29 -9.59
CA THR A 93 -2.58 -14.87 -9.57
C THR A 93 -3.03 -14.17 -10.84
N VAL A 94 -2.89 -14.83 -11.98
CA VAL A 94 -3.28 -14.27 -13.28
C VAL A 94 -4.80 -14.29 -13.46
N ALA A 95 -5.48 -15.33 -12.99
CA ALA A 95 -6.95 -15.36 -12.96
C ALA A 95 -7.55 -14.20 -12.13
N LYS A 96 -6.83 -13.73 -11.10
CA LYS A 96 -7.22 -12.57 -10.28
C LYS A 96 -6.80 -11.22 -10.89
N LEU A 97 -6.09 -11.18 -12.01
CA LEU A 97 -5.64 -9.94 -12.64
C LEU A 97 -6.79 -8.97 -12.93
N PRO A 98 -7.94 -9.39 -13.51
CA PRO A 98 -9.06 -8.47 -13.75
C PRO A 98 -9.59 -7.86 -12.46
N TYR A 99 -9.65 -8.66 -11.38
CA TYR A 99 -10.06 -8.20 -10.06
C TYR A 99 -9.07 -7.17 -9.48
N TYR A 100 -7.76 -7.42 -9.58
CA TYR A 100 -6.75 -6.47 -9.10
C TYR A 100 -6.76 -5.16 -9.89
N MET A 101 -6.91 -5.21 -11.22
CA MET A 101 -7.01 -4.02 -12.06
C MET A 101 -8.26 -3.19 -11.74
N MET A 102 -9.41 -3.84 -11.53
CA MET A 102 -10.64 -3.15 -11.11
C MET A 102 -10.47 -2.50 -9.74
N GLN A 103 -9.89 -3.22 -8.77
CA GLN A 103 -9.63 -2.72 -7.43
C GLN A 103 -8.65 -1.53 -7.44
N GLU A 104 -7.57 -1.62 -8.21
CA GLU A 104 -6.60 -0.55 -8.41
C GLU A 104 -7.27 0.69 -8.99
N HIS A 105 -8.08 0.52 -10.04
CA HIS A 105 -8.75 1.63 -10.71
C HIS A 105 -9.74 2.32 -9.77
N TRP A 106 -10.51 1.55 -9.01
CA TRP A 106 -11.41 2.08 -7.98
C TRP A 106 -10.65 2.91 -6.94
N HIS A 107 -9.60 2.33 -6.36
CA HIS A 107 -8.80 3.02 -5.34
C HIS A 107 -8.11 4.28 -5.86
N LYS A 108 -7.68 4.28 -7.13
CA LYS A 108 -7.13 5.46 -7.80
C LYS A 108 -8.16 6.58 -7.95
N LEU A 109 -9.40 6.25 -8.31
CA LEU A 109 -10.50 7.21 -8.43
C LEU A 109 -10.89 7.82 -7.08
N VAL A 110 -10.84 7.04 -6.00
CA VAL A 110 -11.09 7.57 -4.66
C VAL A 110 -9.96 8.51 -4.24
N LEU A 111 -8.70 8.16 -4.52
CA LEU A 111 -7.55 9.03 -4.24
C LEU A 111 -7.58 10.34 -5.01
N SER A 112 -8.00 10.33 -6.28
CA SER A 112 -8.03 11.54 -7.10
C SER A 112 -9.11 12.55 -6.69
N LYS A 113 -10.04 12.13 -5.83
CA LYS A 113 -11.14 12.96 -5.30
C LYS A 113 -10.89 13.48 -3.89
N SER A 114 -9.81 13.02 -3.24
CA SER A 114 -9.39 13.42 -1.89
C SER A 114 -8.33 14.51 -1.98
#